data_AF-A0A3E0N5Q6-F1
#
_entry.id   AF-A0A3E0N5Q6-F1
#
_cell.length_a   1.000
_cell.length_b   1.000
_cell.length_c   1.000
_cell.angle_alpha   90.00
_cell.angle_beta   90.00
_cell.angle_gamma   90.00
#
_symmetry.space_group_name_H-M   'P 1'
#
loop_
_entity.id
_entity.type
_entity.pdbx_description
1 polymer ?
#
loop_
_entity_poly.entity_id
_entity_poly.type
_entity_poly.pdbx_seq_one_letter_code
_entity_poly.pdbx_strand_id
1 'polypeptide(L)'
;MKTDTDAAVVRLSSARDRRLIVARPLGRLCNQLFLFAHLIGFARESHTRIVNLAFARYAHYFVGTQGDPLVRYPRVRSRLACGGTRRLAGWGGRHLYSLAKRLPGRFSLLRGSEQIVPLHGEAVAAALGERKPVVLQGETFRYDERVQQHTAAIREHLQLVPRHRDRVKETLERARRDCDVLIGAHIRQGDFRRWHGGRFHRSVAQFTATMEHTVSQFPNSRVAFLICSDEAVDASPFGDLQVHRSTGQIVEDLYALAGCDYLLGTPMSTYSMWASFYGNTPFFTVADDGRQPLLDDFHVTDLAHYASTHQPGEDDRELVEAESGEPVRRLAS
;
A
#
# COMPACT_ATOMS: atom_id res chain seq x y z
N MET A 1 -20.55 -27.14 3.52
CA MET A 1 -19.92 -26.93 4.83
C MET A 1 -19.74 -25.42 4.99
N LYS A 2 -20.61 -24.74 5.75
CA LYS A 2 -20.41 -23.30 6.04
C LYS A 2 -19.18 -23.23 6.95
N THR A 3 -18.11 -22.59 6.50
CA THR A 3 -16.89 -22.41 7.31
C THR A 3 -17.20 -21.46 8.48
N ASP A 4 -16.44 -21.54 9.58
CA ASP A 4 -16.59 -20.62 10.73
C ASP A 4 -16.56 -19.14 10.32
N THR A 5 -15.88 -18.83 9.21
CA THR A 5 -15.86 -17.53 8.54
C THR A 5 -17.26 -17.03 8.17
N ASP A 6 -18.12 -17.88 7.60
CA ASP A 6 -19.51 -17.50 7.24
C ASP A 6 -20.36 -17.24 8.48
N ALA A 7 -20.17 -18.01 9.55
CA ALA A 7 -20.90 -17.82 10.80
C ALA A 7 -20.52 -16.52 11.50
N ALA A 8 -19.22 -16.17 11.51
CA ALA A 8 -18.73 -14.91 12.07
C ALA A 8 -19.21 -13.69 11.27
N VAL A 9 -19.14 -13.74 9.92
CA VAL A 9 -19.62 -12.65 9.04
C VAL A 9 -21.13 -12.45 9.18
N VAL A 10 -21.92 -13.54 9.24
CA VAL A 10 -23.37 -13.47 9.44
C VAL A 10 -23.75 -12.92 10.83
N ARG A 11 -22.98 -13.25 11.88
CA ARG A 11 -23.14 -12.61 13.21
C ARG A 11 -22.78 -11.12 13.18
N LEU A 12 -21.89 -10.73 12.27
CA LEU A 12 -21.44 -9.35 12.12
C LEU A 12 -22.40 -8.45 11.32
N SER A 13 -23.18 -9.01 10.40
CA SER A 13 -24.08 -8.25 9.50
C SER A 13 -25.38 -7.74 10.14
N SER A 14 -25.81 -8.30 11.27
CA SER A 14 -27.11 -7.98 11.90
C SER A 14 -27.13 -6.72 12.79
N ALA A 15 -25.99 -6.09 13.06
CA ALA A 15 -25.90 -4.95 14.00
C ALA A 15 -25.57 -3.63 13.30
N ARG A 16 -26.56 -2.73 13.22
CA ARG A 16 -26.35 -1.34 12.80
C ARG A 16 -25.45 -0.63 13.82
N ASP A 17 -24.36 -0.01 13.35
CA ASP A 17 -23.39 0.85 14.07
C ASP A 17 -22.04 0.29 14.57
N ARG A 18 -21.57 -0.86 14.06
CA ARG A 18 -20.17 -1.27 14.25
C ARG A 18 -19.16 -0.34 13.56
N ARG A 19 -18.07 0.02 14.27
CA ARG A 19 -17.03 0.93 13.76
C ARG A 19 -15.63 0.41 14.05
N LEU A 20 -14.79 0.30 13.02
CA LEU A 20 -13.34 0.13 13.16
C LEU A 20 -12.65 1.47 12.89
N ILE A 21 -11.75 1.87 13.79
CA ILE A 21 -10.99 3.12 13.68
C ILE A 21 -9.50 2.80 13.60
N VAL A 22 -8.86 3.13 12.49
CA VAL A 22 -7.39 3.07 12.37
C VAL A 22 -6.84 4.42 12.80
N ALA A 23 -6.26 4.45 13.99
CA ALA A 23 -5.93 5.71 14.66
C ALA A 23 -4.49 6.17 14.39
N ARG A 24 -3.51 5.26 14.38
CA ARG A 24 -2.09 5.59 14.25
C ARG A 24 -1.52 5.08 12.91
N PRO A 25 -0.85 5.94 12.12
CA PRO A 25 -0.17 5.49 10.92
C PRO A 25 0.99 4.56 11.29
N LEU A 26 1.09 3.45 10.56
CA LEU A 26 2.24 2.57 10.52
C LEU A 26 2.62 2.37 9.05
N GLY A 27 3.93 2.34 8.79
CA GLY A 27 4.47 2.30 7.45
C GLY A 27 4.17 3.54 6.58
N ARG A 28 4.65 3.47 5.34
CA ARG A 28 4.48 4.51 4.31
C ARG A 28 3.19 4.30 3.52
N LEU A 29 3.04 5.00 2.39
CA LEU A 29 1.85 4.98 1.53
C LEU A 29 1.31 3.57 1.26
N CYS A 30 2.14 2.67 0.75
CA CYS A 30 1.67 1.36 0.28
C CYS A 30 1.30 0.41 1.43
N ASN A 31 2.02 0.44 2.55
CA ASN A 31 1.64 -0.33 3.75
C ASN A 31 0.23 0.08 4.22
N GLN A 32 -0.06 1.38 4.21
CA GLN A 32 -1.37 1.88 4.59
C GLN A 32 -2.44 1.58 3.53
N LEU A 33 -2.09 1.59 2.24
CA LEU A 33 -2.99 1.20 1.17
C LEU A 33 -3.40 -0.28 1.28
N PHE A 34 -2.46 -1.19 1.56
CA PHE A 34 -2.77 -2.60 1.77
C PHE A 34 -3.67 -2.81 2.99
N LEU A 35 -3.34 -2.23 4.14
CA LEU A 35 -4.21 -2.29 5.32
C LEU A 35 -5.62 -1.77 4.97
N PHE A 36 -5.71 -0.66 4.24
CA PHE A 36 -7.00 -0.10 3.86
C PHE A 36 -7.76 -1.01 2.90
N ALA A 37 -7.10 -1.67 1.94
CA ALA A 37 -7.69 -2.65 1.04
C ALA A 37 -8.34 -3.82 1.82
N HIS A 38 -7.65 -4.38 2.82
CA HIS A 38 -8.23 -5.42 3.68
C HIS A 38 -9.43 -4.92 4.48
N LEU A 39 -9.36 -3.71 5.04
CA LEU A 39 -10.47 -3.11 5.78
C LEU A 39 -11.69 -2.84 4.88
N ILE A 40 -11.47 -2.42 3.63
CA ILE A 40 -12.52 -2.24 2.62
C ILE A 40 -13.19 -3.57 2.33
N GLY A 41 -12.41 -4.63 2.03
CA GLY A 41 -12.94 -5.97 1.78
C GLY A 41 -13.77 -6.48 2.96
N PHE A 42 -13.26 -6.35 4.18
CA PHE A 42 -13.98 -6.74 5.39
C PHE A 42 -15.28 -5.93 5.59
N ALA A 43 -15.25 -4.62 5.33
CA ALA A 43 -16.41 -3.75 5.49
C ALA A 43 -17.54 -4.04 4.48
N ARG A 44 -17.18 -4.55 3.28
CA ARG A 44 -18.15 -4.96 2.26
C ARG A 44 -19.05 -6.10 2.73
N GLU A 45 -18.50 -7.05 3.48
CA GLU A 45 -19.24 -8.23 3.97
C GLU A 45 -19.84 -8.03 5.36
N SER A 46 -19.09 -7.41 6.28
CA SER A 46 -19.54 -7.24 7.67
C SER A 46 -20.47 -6.04 7.88
N HIS A 47 -20.60 -5.16 6.87
CA HIS A 47 -21.24 -3.84 6.99
C HIS A 47 -20.66 -2.94 8.10
N THR A 48 -19.44 -3.26 8.56
CA THR A 48 -18.71 -2.45 9.54
C THR A 48 -18.24 -1.14 8.91
N ARG A 49 -18.46 -0.01 9.59
CA ARG A 49 -17.95 1.27 9.11
C ARG A 49 -16.47 1.42 9.47
N ILE A 50 -15.65 1.79 8.50
CA ILE A 50 -14.22 2.08 8.70
C ILE A 50 -14.03 3.59 8.85
N VAL A 51 -13.15 3.98 9.77
CA VAL A 51 -12.64 5.34 9.94
C VAL A 51 -11.11 5.26 9.91
N ASN A 52 -10.47 5.67 8.83
CA ASN A 52 -9.03 5.48 8.64
C ASN A 52 -8.23 6.78 8.84
N LEU A 53 -8.19 7.27 10.08
CA LEU A 53 -7.50 8.52 10.44
C LEU A 53 -5.99 8.46 10.17
N ALA A 54 -5.40 7.26 10.28
CA ALA A 54 -4.01 7.00 9.92
C ALA A 54 -3.68 7.41 8.48
N PHE A 55 -4.63 7.22 7.55
CA PHE A 55 -4.45 7.49 6.12
C PHE A 55 -4.70 8.96 5.73
N ALA A 56 -4.98 9.84 6.70
CA ALA A 56 -5.28 11.25 6.46
C ALA A 56 -4.19 11.99 5.67
N ARG A 57 -2.92 11.58 5.74
CA ARG A 57 -1.84 12.23 4.96
C ARG A 57 -1.89 11.94 3.45
N TYR A 58 -2.54 10.86 3.05
CA TYR A 58 -2.62 10.42 1.64
C TYR A 58 -4.04 10.58 1.07
N ALA A 59 -5.04 10.83 1.92
CA ALA A 59 -6.44 10.88 1.52
C ALA A 59 -6.78 11.94 0.45
N HIS A 60 -5.97 12.98 0.24
CA HIS A 60 -6.23 13.93 -0.85
C HIS A 60 -5.93 13.36 -2.24
N TYR A 61 -5.19 12.27 -2.35
CA TYR A 61 -4.84 11.67 -3.64
C TYR A 61 -5.96 10.82 -4.25
N PHE A 62 -6.96 10.40 -3.46
CA PHE A 62 -7.93 9.39 -3.87
C PHE A 62 -9.37 9.89 -3.86
N VAL A 63 -10.15 9.54 -4.88
CA VAL A 63 -11.56 9.96 -5.04
C VAL A 63 -12.43 9.52 -3.86
N GLY A 64 -12.17 8.33 -3.32
CA GLY A 64 -12.89 7.78 -2.16
C GLY A 64 -12.74 8.61 -0.90
N THR A 65 -11.66 9.39 -0.77
CA THR A 65 -11.25 10.00 0.51
C THR A 65 -10.96 11.51 0.45
N GLN A 66 -10.76 12.11 -0.73
CA GLN A 66 -10.43 13.54 -0.88
C GLN A 66 -11.50 14.49 -0.32
N GLY A 67 -12.75 14.04 -0.19
CA GLY A 67 -13.85 14.83 0.38
C GLY A 67 -14.26 14.43 1.81
N ASP A 68 -13.50 13.56 2.48
CA ASP A 68 -13.85 13.05 3.80
C ASP A 68 -12.70 13.26 4.81
N PRO A 69 -12.85 14.19 5.78
CA PRO A 69 -11.85 14.42 6.82
C PRO A 69 -11.58 13.19 7.70
N LEU A 70 -12.56 12.29 7.84
CA LEU A 70 -12.46 11.10 8.68
C LEU A 70 -12.04 9.86 7.88
N VAL A 71 -11.84 10.00 6.56
CA VAL A 71 -11.36 8.94 5.67
C VAL A 71 -12.17 7.65 5.85
N ARG A 72 -13.49 7.74 5.66
CA ARG A 72 -14.42 6.64 5.96
C ARG A 72 -14.67 5.73 4.78
N TYR A 73 -14.96 4.48 5.11
CA TYR A 73 -15.53 3.50 4.18
C TYR A 73 -16.78 2.84 4.80
N PRO A 74 -17.91 2.72 4.08
CA PRO A 74 -18.20 3.33 2.79
C PRO A 74 -18.07 4.85 2.82
N ARG A 75 -17.82 5.46 1.65
CA ARG A 75 -17.56 6.90 1.54
C ARG A 75 -18.75 7.71 2.06
N VAL A 76 -18.47 8.70 2.91
CA VAL A 76 -19.44 9.71 3.33
C VAL A 76 -18.94 11.08 2.89
N ARG A 77 -19.70 11.77 2.04
CA ARG A 77 -19.38 13.16 1.68
C ARG A 77 -19.56 14.05 2.90
N SER A 78 -18.48 14.70 3.34
CA SER A 78 -18.55 15.71 4.39
C SER A 78 -18.99 17.05 3.79
N ARG A 79 -19.80 17.81 4.53
CA ARG A 79 -20.09 19.22 4.22
C ARG A 79 -19.01 20.18 4.73
N LEU A 80 -18.04 19.67 5.50
CA LEU A 80 -16.99 20.47 6.13
C LEU A 80 -15.81 20.69 5.17
N ALA A 81 -15.17 21.87 5.25
CA ALA A 81 -13.97 22.21 4.49
C ALA A 81 -12.83 21.21 4.79
N CYS A 82 -12.43 20.42 3.79
CA CYS A 82 -11.71 19.17 4.05
C CYS A 82 -10.22 19.31 4.38
N GLY A 83 -9.56 20.40 3.98
CA GLY A 83 -8.11 20.55 4.08
C GLY A 83 -7.58 20.64 5.52
N GLY A 84 -7.96 21.69 6.24
CA GLY A 84 -7.56 21.89 7.64
C GLY A 84 -8.14 20.83 8.57
N THR A 85 -9.41 20.45 8.37
CA THR A 85 -10.08 19.44 9.20
C THR A 85 -9.44 18.06 9.09
N ARG A 86 -8.87 17.70 7.93
CA ARG A 86 -8.18 16.42 7.76
C ARG A 86 -6.87 16.36 8.52
N ARG A 87 -6.09 17.45 8.51
CA ARG A 87 -4.85 17.54 9.30
C ARG A 87 -5.16 17.38 10.79
N LEU A 88 -6.21 18.05 11.26
CA LEU A 88 -6.70 17.91 12.63
C LEU A 88 -7.20 16.50 12.93
N ALA A 89 -7.93 15.86 12.02
CA ALA A 89 -8.40 14.48 12.18
C ALA A 89 -7.23 13.48 12.26
N GLY A 90 -6.21 13.63 11.42
CA GLY A 90 -4.99 12.81 11.48
C GLY A 90 -4.20 13.03 12.77
N TRP A 91 -4.07 14.27 13.22
CA TRP A 91 -3.46 14.60 14.52
C TRP A 91 -4.26 14.00 15.68
N GLY A 92 -5.59 14.15 15.65
CA GLY A 92 -6.49 13.56 16.63
C GLY A 92 -6.40 12.03 16.67
N GLY A 93 -6.23 11.38 15.51
CA GLY A 93 -6.00 9.94 15.41
C GLY A 93 -4.76 9.48 16.20
N ARG A 94 -3.64 10.23 16.14
CA ARG A 94 -2.41 9.91 16.88
C ARG A 94 -2.65 9.85 18.39
N HIS A 95 -3.48 10.76 18.91
CA HIS A 95 -3.84 10.82 20.32
C HIS A 95 -4.99 9.89 20.70
N LEU A 96 -5.87 9.55 19.76
CA LEU A 96 -7.04 8.70 19.98
C LEU A 96 -6.64 7.33 20.53
N TYR A 97 -5.54 6.75 20.06
CA TYR A 97 -5.07 5.48 20.59
C TYR A 97 -4.69 5.58 22.08
N SER A 98 -3.94 6.61 22.46
CA SER A 98 -3.57 6.87 23.85
C SER A 98 -4.77 7.19 24.73
N LEU A 99 -5.76 7.91 24.19
CA LEU A 99 -7.03 8.20 24.86
C LEU A 99 -7.88 6.93 25.05
N ALA A 100 -7.99 6.09 24.01
CA ALA A 100 -8.74 4.84 24.05
C ALA A 100 -8.19 3.88 25.12
N LYS A 101 -6.85 3.82 25.28
CA LYS A 101 -6.21 3.08 26.38
C LYS A 101 -6.68 3.51 27.77
N ARG A 102 -6.97 4.80 27.95
CA ARG A 102 -7.41 5.36 29.25
C ARG A 102 -8.93 5.24 29.46
N LEU A 103 -9.68 4.83 28.43
CA LEU A 103 -11.16 4.79 28.46
C LEU A 103 -11.70 3.43 27.94
N PRO A 104 -11.37 2.30 28.60
CA PRO A 104 -11.82 0.96 28.16
C PRO A 104 -13.34 0.76 28.20
N GLY A 105 -14.07 1.60 28.95
CA GLY A 105 -15.54 1.64 28.92
C GLY A 105 -16.12 2.25 27.64
N ARG A 106 -15.33 3.02 26.87
CA ARG A 106 -15.79 3.73 25.67
C ARG A 106 -15.22 3.17 24.36
N PHE A 107 -14.08 2.49 24.41
CA PHE A 107 -13.42 1.93 23.24
C PHE A 107 -12.94 0.51 23.53
N SER A 108 -13.01 -0.35 22.52
CA SER A 108 -12.23 -1.59 22.50
C SER A 108 -10.94 -1.34 21.74
N LEU A 109 -9.85 -1.99 22.14
CA LEU A 109 -8.53 -1.79 21.55
C LEU A 109 -8.00 -3.09 20.99
N LEU A 110 -7.59 -3.10 19.73
CA LEU A 110 -6.87 -4.22 19.13
C LEU A 110 -5.51 -3.74 18.64
N ARG A 111 -4.48 -4.43 19.11
CA ARG A 111 -3.09 -4.18 18.69
C ARG A 111 -2.67 -5.33 17.77
N GLY A 112 -2.16 -4.98 16.60
CA GLY A 112 -1.46 -5.92 15.72
C GLY A 112 -0.23 -6.45 16.44
N SER A 113 -0.06 -7.75 16.42
CA SER A 113 1.16 -8.44 16.86
C SER A 113 2.10 -8.60 15.67
N GLU A 114 3.24 -9.28 15.89
CA GLU A 114 4.10 -9.79 14.80
C GLU A 114 3.36 -10.80 13.91
N GLN A 115 2.30 -11.41 14.44
CA GLN A 115 1.45 -12.33 13.71
C GLN A 115 0.32 -11.59 12.99
N ILE A 116 -0.12 -12.17 11.89
CA ILE A 116 -1.31 -11.72 11.18
C ILE A 116 -2.52 -11.83 12.10
N VAL A 117 -3.33 -10.76 12.14
CA VAL A 117 -4.61 -10.73 12.86
C VAL A 117 -5.76 -10.78 11.85
N PRO A 118 -6.46 -11.91 11.71
CA PRO A 118 -7.58 -12.03 10.79
C PRO A 118 -8.73 -11.10 11.21
N LEU A 119 -9.21 -10.26 10.27
CA LEU A 119 -10.34 -9.34 10.49
C LEU A 119 -11.65 -10.08 10.74
N HIS A 120 -11.78 -11.32 10.26
CA HIS A 120 -12.90 -12.21 10.56
C HIS A 120 -12.64 -13.14 11.77
N GLY A 121 -11.51 -12.99 12.44
CA GLY A 121 -11.14 -13.82 13.58
C GLY A 121 -11.92 -13.48 14.86
N GLU A 122 -11.86 -14.39 15.83
CA GLU A 122 -12.59 -14.29 17.09
C GLU A 122 -12.29 -13.00 17.87
N ALA A 123 -11.02 -12.58 17.92
CA ALA A 123 -10.63 -11.35 18.63
C ALA A 123 -11.32 -10.10 18.08
N VAL A 124 -11.44 -10.00 16.75
CA VAL A 124 -12.12 -8.87 16.10
C VAL A 124 -13.63 -8.98 16.27
N ALA A 125 -14.19 -10.18 16.14
CA ALA A 125 -15.61 -10.43 16.35
C ALA A 125 -16.05 -10.11 17.79
N ALA A 126 -15.26 -10.51 18.79
CA ALA A 126 -15.50 -10.23 20.20
C ALA A 126 -15.48 -8.72 20.49
N ALA A 127 -14.45 -8.00 20.01
CA ALA A 127 -14.36 -6.55 20.17
C ALA A 127 -15.53 -5.81 19.51
N LEU A 128 -15.95 -6.24 18.32
CA LEU A 128 -17.13 -5.69 17.62
C LEU A 128 -18.46 -6.08 18.29
N GLY A 129 -18.47 -7.12 19.12
CA GLY A 129 -19.61 -7.57 19.93
C GLY A 129 -19.94 -6.62 21.08
N GLU A 130 -18.95 -5.92 21.62
CA GLU A 130 -19.12 -4.97 22.73
C GLU A 130 -19.94 -3.71 22.36
N ARG A 131 -20.26 -3.51 21.08
CA ARG A 131 -20.97 -2.33 20.54
C ARG A 131 -20.28 -0.99 20.83
N LYS A 132 -18.98 -1.02 21.14
CA LYS A 132 -18.10 0.16 21.24
C LYS A 132 -17.35 0.33 19.92
N PRO A 133 -16.87 1.54 19.58
CA PRO A 133 -15.89 1.70 18.52
C PRO A 133 -14.61 0.93 18.86
N VAL A 134 -14.12 0.14 17.90
CA VAL A 134 -12.87 -0.62 18.05
C VAL A 134 -11.74 0.16 17.41
N VAL A 135 -10.72 0.49 18.20
CA VAL A 135 -9.53 1.19 17.73
C VAL A 135 -8.45 0.16 17.38
N LEU A 136 -8.01 0.18 16.14
CA LEU A 136 -6.93 -0.65 15.62
C LEU A 136 -5.60 0.11 15.69
N GLN A 137 -4.55 -0.60 16.10
CA GLN A 137 -3.17 -0.16 15.98
C GLN A 137 -2.33 -1.30 15.45
N GLY A 138 -1.74 -1.17 14.27
CA GLY A 138 -1.00 -2.26 13.65
C GLY A 138 -1.24 -2.27 12.15
N GLU A 139 -0.29 -2.80 11.40
CA GLU A 139 -0.45 -3.06 9.98
C GLU A 139 -0.76 -4.53 9.68
N THR A 140 -0.85 -5.40 10.69
CA THR A 140 -1.00 -6.86 10.54
C THR A 140 -2.45 -7.35 10.47
N PHE A 141 -3.44 -6.45 10.43
CA PHE A 141 -4.84 -6.81 10.24
C PHE A 141 -5.11 -7.21 8.79
N ARG A 142 -5.68 -8.41 8.57
CA ARG A 142 -5.81 -9.01 7.24
C ARG A 142 -7.18 -9.58 6.97
N TYR A 143 -7.52 -9.70 5.70
CA TYR A 143 -8.77 -10.32 5.21
C TYR A 143 -8.49 -11.25 4.04
N ASP A 144 -7.45 -12.06 4.17
CA ASP A 144 -6.76 -12.73 3.06
C ASP A 144 -7.69 -13.62 2.22
N GLU A 145 -8.51 -14.46 2.85
CA GLU A 145 -9.39 -15.42 2.16
C GLU A 145 -10.39 -14.78 1.18
N ARG A 146 -10.76 -13.51 1.41
CA ARG A 146 -11.91 -12.87 0.73
C ARG A 146 -11.62 -11.51 0.15
N VAL A 147 -10.50 -10.87 0.51
CA VAL A 147 -10.16 -9.53 0.02
C VAL A 147 -10.10 -9.46 -1.50
N GLN A 148 -9.70 -10.56 -2.15
CA GLN A 148 -9.65 -10.67 -3.62
C GLN A 148 -11.03 -10.57 -4.29
N GLN A 149 -12.10 -10.96 -3.60
CA GLN A 149 -13.47 -10.85 -4.12
C GLN A 149 -13.93 -9.38 -4.19
N HIS A 150 -13.22 -8.46 -3.53
CA HIS A 150 -13.58 -7.05 -3.40
C HIS A 150 -12.63 -6.11 -4.16
N THR A 151 -11.77 -6.63 -5.04
CA THR A 151 -10.79 -5.83 -5.81
C THR A 151 -11.42 -4.66 -6.56
N ALA A 152 -12.56 -4.85 -7.21
CA ALA A 152 -13.27 -3.79 -7.92
C ALA A 152 -13.65 -2.63 -6.99
N ALA A 153 -14.21 -2.93 -5.80
CA ALA A 153 -14.59 -1.93 -4.82
C ALA A 153 -13.37 -1.22 -4.20
N ILE A 154 -12.27 -1.96 -4.01
CA ILE A 154 -10.99 -1.41 -3.54
C ILE A 154 -10.43 -0.42 -4.56
N ARG A 155 -10.33 -0.81 -5.84
CA ARG A 155 -9.84 0.05 -6.93
C ARG A 155 -10.74 1.27 -7.13
N GLU A 156 -12.06 1.11 -7.07
CA GLU A 156 -12.99 2.23 -7.18
C GLU A 156 -12.78 3.24 -6.05
N HIS A 157 -12.61 2.78 -4.81
CA HIS A 157 -12.42 3.68 -3.67
C HIS A 157 -11.05 4.37 -3.70
N LEU A 158 -10.01 3.65 -4.12
CA LEU A 158 -8.63 4.12 -4.13
C LEU A 158 -8.18 4.61 -5.50
N GLN A 159 -9.09 4.92 -6.42
CA GLN A 159 -8.72 5.57 -7.69
C GLN A 159 -8.19 6.99 -7.46
N LEU A 160 -7.21 7.40 -8.26
CA LEU A 160 -6.66 8.75 -8.21
C LEU A 160 -7.70 9.82 -8.59
N VAL A 161 -7.57 10.97 -7.94
CA VAL A 161 -8.31 12.18 -8.31
C VAL A 161 -7.87 12.68 -9.70
N PRO A 162 -8.73 13.39 -10.45
CA PRO A 162 -8.48 13.72 -11.87
C PRO A 162 -7.11 14.34 -12.13
N ARG A 163 -6.71 15.35 -11.34
CA ARG A 163 -5.40 16.01 -11.48
C ARG A 163 -4.21 15.04 -11.54
N HIS A 164 -4.18 14.02 -10.69
CA HIS A 164 -3.08 13.05 -10.66
C HIS A 164 -3.27 11.98 -11.73
N ARG A 165 -4.51 11.55 -11.97
CA ARG A 165 -4.83 10.59 -13.04
C ARG A 165 -4.44 11.10 -14.42
N ASP A 166 -4.65 12.38 -14.70
CA ASP A 166 -4.34 12.98 -15.99
C ASP A 166 -2.80 13.06 -16.19
N ARG A 167 -2.04 13.38 -15.13
CA ARG A 167 -0.56 13.33 -15.14
C ARG A 167 0.00 11.94 -15.38
N VAL A 168 -0.61 10.92 -14.77
CA VAL A 168 -0.25 9.51 -14.99
C VAL A 168 -0.52 9.14 -16.45
N LYS A 169 -1.69 9.50 -16.98
CA LYS A 169 -2.06 9.26 -18.37
C LYS A 169 -1.06 9.91 -19.33
N GLU A 170 -0.73 11.19 -19.15
CA GLU A 170 0.27 11.90 -19.97
C GLU A 170 1.65 11.20 -19.93
N THR A 171 2.05 10.69 -18.76
CA THR A 171 3.33 10.00 -18.58
C THR A 171 3.35 8.68 -19.34
N LEU A 172 2.29 7.89 -19.22
CA LEU A 172 2.13 6.62 -19.94
C LEU A 172 2.05 6.82 -21.45
N GLU A 173 1.24 7.78 -21.91
CA GLU A 173 1.14 8.10 -23.34
C GLU A 173 2.49 8.49 -23.91
N ARG A 174 3.25 9.33 -23.19
CA ARG A 174 4.60 9.75 -23.62
C ARG A 174 5.57 8.58 -23.73
N ALA A 175 5.55 7.68 -22.74
CA ALA A 175 6.43 6.52 -22.68
C ALA A 175 6.06 5.43 -23.71
N ARG A 176 4.79 5.36 -24.11
CA ARG A 176 4.27 4.40 -25.09
C ARG A 176 4.38 4.85 -26.55
N ARG A 177 4.75 6.10 -26.84
CA ARG A 177 4.76 6.64 -28.22
C ARG A 177 5.55 5.77 -29.20
N ASP A 178 6.69 5.25 -28.74
CA ASP A 178 7.67 4.58 -29.61
C ASP A 178 7.98 3.14 -29.16
N CYS A 179 7.11 2.52 -28.36
CA CYS A 179 7.27 1.14 -27.93
C CYS A 179 5.97 0.32 -28.08
N ASP A 180 6.13 -0.99 -28.19
CA ASP A 180 5.02 -1.94 -28.23
C ASP A 180 4.81 -2.57 -26.84
N VAL A 181 5.87 -2.63 -26.02
CA VAL A 181 5.85 -3.10 -24.64
C VAL A 181 6.50 -2.04 -23.73
N LEU A 182 5.78 -1.64 -22.68
CA LEU A 182 6.28 -0.74 -21.64
C LEU A 182 6.47 -1.50 -20.33
N ILE A 183 7.70 -1.55 -19.84
CA ILE A 183 8.06 -2.22 -18.58
C ILE A 183 8.35 -1.17 -17.50
N GLY A 184 7.64 -1.21 -16.38
CA GLY A 184 7.94 -0.34 -15.24
C GLY A 184 9.12 -0.90 -14.45
N ALA A 185 10.15 -0.09 -14.18
CA ALA A 185 11.25 -0.44 -13.31
C ALA A 185 11.21 0.42 -12.04
N HIS A 186 10.85 -0.20 -10.92
CA HIS A 186 10.85 0.45 -9.61
C HIS A 186 12.18 0.18 -8.88
N ILE A 187 13.05 1.20 -8.89
CA ILE A 187 14.40 1.14 -8.33
C ILE A 187 14.40 1.85 -6.97
N ARG A 188 14.18 1.10 -5.89
CA ARG A 188 14.24 1.59 -4.51
C ARG A 188 15.68 1.57 -3.99
N GLN A 189 16.27 2.73 -3.73
CA GLN A 189 17.65 2.93 -3.30
C GLN A 189 17.76 3.34 -1.82
N GLY A 190 17.06 4.39 -1.41
CA GLY A 190 17.43 5.22 -0.26
C GLY A 190 17.62 4.48 1.06
N ASP A 191 16.52 4.22 1.75
CA ASP A 191 16.50 3.47 3.02
C ASP A 191 17.00 2.02 2.84
N PHE A 192 16.77 1.45 1.66
CA PHE A 192 17.11 0.06 1.35
C PHE A 192 18.61 -0.24 1.40
N ARG A 193 19.48 0.77 1.21
CA ARG A 193 20.94 0.61 1.40
C ARG A 193 21.34 0.16 2.81
N ARG A 194 20.52 0.46 3.82
CA ARG A 194 20.82 0.16 5.23
C ARG A 194 19.81 -0.79 5.86
N TRP A 195 18.56 -0.72 5.43
CA TRP A 195 17.48 -1.57 5.95
C TRP A 195 17.79 -3.06 5.80
N HIS A 196 17.64 -3.82 6.90
CA HIS A 196 18.08 -5.22 7.00
C HIS A 196 19.52 -5.47 6.51
N GLY A 197 20.43 -4.55 6.83
CA GLY A 197 21.84 -4.64 6.42
C GLY A 197 22.06 -4.55 4.91
N GLY A 198 21.12 -3.94 4.17
CA GLY A 198 21.22 -3.81 2.71
C GLY A 198 20.81 -5.05 1.93
N ARG A 199 20.30 -6.11 2.57
CA ARG A 199 19.94 -7.40 1.93
C ARG A 199 19.02 -7.26 0.71
N PHE A 200 18.14 -6.27 0.73
CA PHE A 200 17.15 -6.03 -0.32
C PHE A 200 17.53 -4.90 -1.28
N HIS A 201 18.65 -4.22 -1.04
CA HIS A 201 19.17 -3.20 -1.94
C HIS A 201 19.61 -3.83 -3.25
N ARG A 202 19.31 -3.16 -4.37
CA ARG A 202 19.78 -3.56 -5.70
C ARG A 202 20.39 -2.37 -6.41
N SER A 203 21.54 -2.59 -7.03
CA SER A 203 22.23 -1.57 -7.81
C SER A 203 21.51 -1.32 -9.14
N VAL A 204 21.75 -0.15 -9.73
CA VAL A 204 21.25 0.19 -11.08
C VAL A 204 21.82 -0.78 -12.13
N ALA A 205 23.05 -1.28 -11.95
CA ALA A 205 23.65 -2.27 -12.83
C ALA A 205 22.91 -3.61 -12.80
N GLN A 206 22.47 -4.08 -11.62
CA GLN A 206 21.65 -5.30 -11.51
C GLN A 206 20.30 -5.15 -12.20
N PHE A 207 19.66 -3.98 -12.04
CA PHE A 207 18.45 -3.67 -12.80
C PHE A 207 18.72 -3.66 -14.31
N THR A 208 19.80 -3.02 -14.76
CA THR A 208 20.17 -2.96 -16.17
C THR A 208 20.33 -4.36 -16.76
N ALA A 209 21.11 -5.23 -16.12
CA ALA A 209 21.31 -6.60 -16.61
C ALA A 209 19.98 -7.37 -16.71
N THR A 210 19.08 -7.18 -15.73
CA THR A 210 17.74 -7.78 -15.75
C THR A 210 16.87 -7.20 -16.88
N MET A 211 16.95 -5.89 -17.10
CA MET A 211 16.23 -5.20 -18.17
C MET A 211 16.69 -5.69 -19.54
N GLU A 212 18.00 -5.78 -19.80
CA GLU A 212 18.58 -6.31 -21.04
C GLU A 212 18.11 -7.74 -21.32
N HIS A 213 18.14 -8.61 -20.31
CA HIS A 213 17.63 -9.96 -20.45
C HIS A 213 16.13 -9.99 -20.75
N THR A 214 15.35 -9.13 -20.09
CA THR A 214 13.91 -9.05 -20.32
C THR A 214 13.62 -8.60 -21.76
N VAL A 215 14.37 -7.64 -22.31
CA VAL A 215 14.26 -7.23 -23.73
C VAL A 215 14.52 -8.41 -24.67
N SER A 216 15.48 -9.28 -24.37
CA SER A 216 15.79 -10.44 -25.23
C SER A 216 14.63 -11.42 -25.41
N GLN A 217 13.62 -11.38 -24.52
CA GLN A 217 12.41 -12.19 -24.61
C GLN A 217 11.31 -11.59 -25.50
N PHE A 218 11.55 -10.39 -26.04
CA PHE A 218 10.65 -9.68 -26.95
C PHE A 218 11.32 -9.41 -28.31
N PRO A 219 11.74 -10.45 -29.08
CA PRO A 219 12.58 -10.29 -30.27
C PRO A 219 11.93 -9.47 -31.41
N ASN A 220 10.60 -9.33 -31.40
CA ASN A 220 9.83 -8.62 -32.44
C ASN A 220 9.07 -7.41 -31.89
N SER A 221 9.45 -6.89 -30.72
CA SER A 221 8.76 -5.76 -30.10
C SER A 221 9.76 -4.70 -29.64
N ARG A 222 9.41 -3.44 -29.86
CA ARG A 222 10.13 -2.32 -29.25
C ARG A 222 9.78 -2.26 -27.78
N VAL A 223 10.78 -2.44 -26.93
CA VAL A 223 10.60 -2.40 -25.48
C VAL A 223 11.13 -1.08 -24.93
N ALA A 224 10.32 -0.40 -24.14
CA ALA A 224 10.76 0.76 -23.36
C ALA A 224 10.55 0.52 -21.87
N PHE A 225 11.29 1.26 -21.06
CA PHE A 225 11.22 1.20 -19.61
C PHE A 225 10.75 2.53 -19.01
N LEU A 226 9.81 2.45 -18.07
CA LEU A 226 9.43 3.59 -17.23
C LEU A 226 10.13 3.46 -15.87
N ILE A 227 11.10 4.32 -15.60
CA ILE A 227 11.89 4.31 -14.38
C ILE A 227 11.20 5.15 -13.30
N CYS A 228 10.94 4.52 -12.16
CA CYS A 228 10.51 5.17 -10.92
C CYS A 228 11.53 4.85 -9.82
N SER A 229 12.06 5.87 -9.15
CA SER A 229 13.04 5.70 -8.08
C SER A 229 12.83 6.74 -6.99
N ASP A 230 13.14 6.38 -5.75
CA ASP A 230 13.16 7.30 -4.61
C ASP A 230 14.41 8.19 -4.57
N GLU A 231 15.38 7.96 -5.46
CA GLU A 231 16.56 8.79 -5.64
C GLU A 231 16.82 9.13 -7.11
N ALA A 232 17.71 10.09 -7.35
CA ALA A 232 18.21 10.35 -8.69
C ALA A 232 19.05 9.16 -9.16
N VAL A 233 18.60 8.50 -10.22
CA VAL A 233 19.32 7.38 -10.85
C VAL A 233 20.31 7.92 -11.88
N ASP A 234 21.55 7.43 -11.91
CA ASP A 234 22.44 7.68 -13.04
C ASP A 234 21.93 6.89 -14.26
N ALA A 235 21.81 7.56 -15.41
CA ALA A 235 21.31 6.92 -16.63
C ALA A 235 22.42 6.17 -17.40
N SER A 236 23.69 6.44 -17.10
CA SER A 236 24.84 5.87 -17.80
C SER A 236 24.82 4.32 -17.86
N PRO A 237 24.44 3.59 -16.79
CA PRO A 237 24.37 2.14 -16.84
C PRO A 237 23.34 1.59 -17.81
N PHE A 238 22.30 2.34 -18.18
CA PHE A 238 21.22 1.83 -19.04
C PHE A 238 21.63 1.64 -20.51
N GLY A 239 22.77 2.19 -20.93
CA GLY A 239 23.28 2.02 -22.30
C GLY A 239 22.25 2.41 -23.36
N ASP A 240 21.99 1.48 -24.29
CA ASP A 240 21.09 1.68 -25.43
C ASP A 240 19.60 1.40 -25.09
N LEU A 241 19.28 1.06 -23.84
CA LEU A 241 17.90 0.81 -23.44
C LEU A 241 17.05 2.09 -23.55
N GLN A 242 15.86 1.96 -24.14
CA GLN A 242 14.90 3.06 -24.19
C GLN A 242 14.29 3.30 -22.80
N VAL A 243 14.76 4.34 -22.11
CA VAL A 243 14.31 4.69 -20.75
C VAL A 243 13.56 6.01 -20.70
N HIS A 244 12.44 6.02 -19.99
CA HIS A 244 11.65 7.19 -19.67
C HIS A 244 11.60 7.38 -18.16
N ARG A 245 11.65 8.63 -17.69
CA ARG A 245 11.42 8.94 -16.28
C ARG A 245 9.96 9.28 -16.05
N SER A 246 9.44 8.80 -14.92
CA SER A 246 8.16 9.25 -14.42
C SER A 246 8.27 10.64 -13.77
N THR A 247 7.17 11.12 -13.20
CA THR A 247 7.01 12.45 -12.62
C THR A 247 7.87 12.73 -11.39
N GLY A 248 8.31 11.68 -10.67
CA GLY A 248 8.96 11.78 -9.36
C GLY A 248 7.98 11.99 -8.21
N GLN A 249 6.67 12.05 -8.49
CA GLN A 249 5.64 12.23 -7.49
C GLN A 249 5.11 10.86 -7.04
N ILE A 250 5.11 10.62 -5.73
CA ILE A 250 4.90 9.29 -5.13
C ILE A 250 3.63 8.54 -5.55
N VAL A 251 2.49 9.20 -5.78
CA VAL A 251 1.25 8.51 -6.22
C VAL A 251 1.14 8.44 -7.74
N GLU A 252 1.68 9.42 -8.44
CA GLU A 252 1.70 9.42 -9.91
C GLU A 252 2.63 8.30 -10.39
N ASP A 253 3.84 8.20 -9.83
CA ASP A 253 4.79 7.12 -10.15
C ASP A 253 4.22 5.73 -9.83
N LEU A 254 3.49 5.59 -8.71
CA LEU A 254 2.90 4.31 -8.29
C LEU A 254 1.85 3.83 -9.30
N TYR A 255 1.01 4.75 -9.78
CA TYR A 255 -0.08 4.45 -10.70
C TYR A 255 0.40 4.41 -12.15
N ALA A 256 1.51 5.08 -12.47
CA ALA A 256 2.18 4.92 -13.75
C ALA A 256 2.81 3.52 -13.86
N LEU A 257 3.48 3.03 -12.82
CA LEU A 257 3.92 1.63 -12.77
C LEU A 257 2.74 0.66 -12.95
N ALA A 258 1.63 0.90 -12.25
CA ALA A 258 0.42 0.08 -12.41
C ALA A 258 -0.20 0.14 -13.82
N GLY A 259 0.21 1.08 -14.68
CA GLY A 259 -0.23 1.19 -16.07
C GLY A 259 0.74 0.60 -17.09
N CYS A 260 1.86 0.03 -16.65
CA CYS A 260 2.81 -0.69 -17.49
C CYS A 260 2.30 -2.11 -17.82
N ASP A 261 2.93 -2.75 -18.81
CA ASP A 261 2.61 -4.12 -19.24
C ASP A 261 3.28 -5.18 -18.35
N TYR A 262 4.49 -4.88 -17.87
CA TYR A 262 5.24 -5.68 -16.91
C TYR A 262 5.92 -4.78 -15.87
N LEU A 263 6.29 -5.37 -14.73
CA LEU A 263 7.02 -4.69 -13.66
C LEU A 263 8.28 -5.43 -13.25
N LEU A 264 9.38 -4.70 -13.18
CA LEU A 264 10.58 -5.06 -12.45
C LEU A 264 10.66 -4.21 -11.20
N GLY A 265 10.97 -4.80 -10.05
CA GLY A 265 11.05 -4.02 -8.81
C GLY A 265 11.99 -4.58 -7.79
N THR A 266 12.40 -3.69 -6.88
CA THR A 266 13.25 -4.05 -5.74
C THR A 266 12.53 -5.09 -4.86
N PRO A 267 13.25 -6.12 -4.36
CA PRO A 267 12.72 -7.10 -3.43
C PRO A 267 12.02 -6.44 -2.25
N MET A 268 10.97 -7.08 -1.73
CA MET A 268 10.27 -6.65 -0.51
C MET A 268 9.61 -5.27 -0.59
N SER A 269 9.48 -4.69 -1.79
CA SER A 269 8.85 -3.38 -1.91
C SER A 269 7.33 -3.49 -1.99
N THR A 270 6.65 -3.07 -0.92
CA THR A 270 5.18 -2.91 -0.93
C THR A 270 4.71 -1.93 -2.00
N TYR A 271 5.59 -1.04 -2.48
CA TYR A 271 5.33 -0.14 -3.58
C TYR A 271 5.15 -0.87 -4.91
N SER A 272 6.09 -1.74 -5.28
CA SER A 272 6.00 -2.59 -6.48
C SER A 272 4.81 -3.54 -6.39
N MET A 273 4.62 -4.16 -5.22
CA MET A 273 3.51 -5.09 -4.96
C MET A 273 2.15 -4.39 -5.13
N TRP A 274 2.00 -3.17 -4.61
CA TRP A 274 0.75 -2.41 -4.79
C TRP A 274 0.51 -2.06 -6.25
N ALA A 275 1.54 -1.62 -6.99
CA ALA A 275 1.41 -1.32 -8.41
C ALA A 275 0.94 -2.55 -9.20
N SER A 276 1.56 -3.71 -8.97
CA SER A 276 1.18 -4.98 -9.57
C SER A 276 -0.27 -5.36 -9.25
N PHE A 277 -0.66 -5.32 -7.97
CA PHE A 277 -2.03 -5.60 -7.55
C PHE A 277 -3.04 -4.63 -8.21
N TYR A 278 -2.78 -3.32 -8.14
CA TYR A 278 -3.72 -2.31 -8.60
C TYR A 278 -3.89 -2.37 -10.11
N GLY A 279 -2.79 -2.50 -10.85
CA GLY A 279 -2.75 -2.58 -12.31
C GLY A 279 -3.17 -3.92 -12.90
N ASN A 280 -3.22 -4.98 -12.07
CA ASN A 280 -3.21 -6.35 -12.56
C ASN A 280 -1.98 -6.63 -13.45
N THR A 281 -0.84 -6.04 -13.08
CA THR A 281 0.38 -6.05 -13.89
C THR A 281 1.31 -7.16 -13.41
N PRO A 282 1.75 -8.08 -14.29
CA PRO A 282 2.74 -9.10 -13.96
C PRO A 282 4.04 -8.47 -13.43
N PHE A 283 4.53 -8.98 -12.30
CA PHE A 283 5.64 -8.41 -11.55
C PHE A 283 6.73 -9.45 -11.28
N PHE A 284 7.97 -9.06 -11.49
CA PHE A 284 9.17 -9.81 -11.15
C PHE A 284 10.07 -9.01 -10.19
N THR A 285 10.63 -9.71 -9.21
CA THR A 285 11.53 -9.15 -8.22
C THR A 285 12.98 -9.32 -8.66
N VAL A 286 13.73 -8.23 -8.75
CA VAL A 286 15.16 -8.26 -9.08
C VAL A 286 15.96 -8.79 -7.87
N ALA A 287 16.29 -10.08 -7.87
CA ALA A 287 17.02 -10.74 -6.79
C ALA A 287 18.55 -10.64 -6.95
N ASP A 288 19.29 -11.08 -5.94
CA ASP A 288 20.77 -11.07 -5.91
C ASP A 288 21.36 -12.45 -6.25
N ASP A 289 20.50 -13.38 -6.67
CA ASP A 289 20.86 -14.76 -7.03
C ASP A 289 21.35 -14.89 -8.47
N GLY A 290 21.46 -13.77 -9.20
CA GLY A 290 21.81 -13.74 -10.61
C GLY A 290 20.73 -14.34 -11.51
N ARG A 291 19.53 -14.64 -10.98
CA ARG A 291 18.44 -15.21 -11.76
C ARG A 291 17.97 -14.18 -12.78
N GLN A 292 18.01 -14.60 -14.03
CA GLN A 292 17.44 -13.86 -15.13
C GLN A 292 15.96 -14.27 -15.29
N PRO A 293 15.02 -13.32 -15.36
CA PRO A 293 13.60 -13.63 -15.37
C PRO A 293 13.19 -14.29 -16.68
N LEU A 294 12.37 -15.33 -16.63
CA LEU A 294 11.52 -15.70 -17.78
C LEU A 294 10.19 -14.94 -17.69
N LEU A 295 9.49 -14.73 -18.81
CA LEU A 295 8.16 -14.09 -18.79
C LEU A 295 7.16 -14.83 -17.88
N ASP A 296 7.27 -16.16 -17.80
CA ASP A 296 6.45 -17.01 -16.93
C ASP A 296 6.74 -16.83 -15.42
N ASP A 297 7.87 -16.19 -15.07
CA ASP A 297 8.23 -15.89 -13.67
C ASP A 297 7.48 -14.65 -13.13
N PHE A 298 6.92 -13.84 -14.02
CA PHE A 298 6.16 -12.64 -13.64
C PHE A 298 4.78 -13.06 -13.15
N HIS A 299 4.40 -12.57 -11.98
CA HIS A 299 3.10 -12.87 -11.38
C HIS A 299 2.43 -11.60 -10.89
N VAL A 300 1.11 -11.59 -10.91
CA VAL A 300 0.34 -10.50 -10.31
C VAL A 300 0.35 -10.67 -8.80
N THR A 301 0.61 -9.58 -8.07
CA THR A 301 0.59 -9.59 -6.60
C THR A 301 -0.82 -9.91 -6.09
N ASP A 302 -0.88 -10.90 -5.21
CA ASP A 302 -2.08 -11.27 -4.46
C ASP A 302 -2.11 -10.53 -3.10
N LEU A 303 -3.18 -9.76 -2.85
CA LEU A 303 -3.47 -9.11 -1.57
C LEU A 303 -3.49 -10.09 -0.38
N ALA A 304 -3.86 -11.34 -0.59
CA ALA A 304 -3.88 -12.36 0.46
C ALA A 304 -2.47 -12.79 0.89
N HIS A 305 -1.49 -12.67 0.00
CA HIS A 305 -0.18 -13.29 0.17
C HIS A 305 0.99 -12.30 0.22
N TYR A 306 0.77 -10.99 0.02
CA TYR A 306 1.87 -10.01 0.03
C TYR A 306 2.62 -9.97 1.38
N ALA A 307 1.98 -10.37 2.49
CA ALA A 307 2.56 -10.37 3.83
C ALA A 307 3.46 -11.58 4.14
N SER A 308 3.32 -12.74 3.46
CA SER A 308 4.24 -13.87 3.68
C SER A 308 5.67 -13.54 3.25
N THR A 309 5.82 -12.53 2.39
CA THR A 309 7.12 -11.97 2.04
C THR A 309 7.58 -10.89 3.01
N HIS A 310 6.70 -10.14 3.68
CA HIS A 310 7.05 -8.95 4.47
C HIS A 310 6.97 -9.23 5.98
N GLN A 311 8.09 -9.57 6.62
CA GLN A 311 8.17 -9.56 8.09
C GLN A 311 8.39 -8.12 8.57
N PRO A 312 7.48 -7.53 9.35
CA PRO A 312 7.72 -6.21 9.93
C PRO A 312 8.90 -6.29 10.91
N GLY A 313 10.06 -5.77 10.49
CA GLY A 313 11.23 -5.63 11.35
C GLY A 313 11.06 -4.48 12.34
N GLU A 314 11.81 -4.51 13.44
CA GLU A 314 11.83 -3.44 14.44
C GLU A 314 12.19 -2.06 13.84
N ASP A 315 12.94 -2.04 12.72
CA ASP A 315 13.40 -0.84 12.00
C ASP A 315 12.29 0.02 11.36
N ASP A 316 11.13 -0.57 11.04
CA ASP A 316 10.01 0.19 10.45
C ASP A 316 9.39 1.19 11.44
N ARG A 317 9.69 1.02 12.73
CA ARG A 317 9.29 1.96 13.79
C ARG A 317 10.15 3.22 13.80
N GLU A 318 11.45 3.12 13.55
CA GLU A 318 12.39 4.25 13.59
C GLU A 318 12.27 5.18 12.37
N LEU A 319 12.00 4.62 11.18
CA LEU A 319 11.85 5.41 9.94
C LEU A 319 10.65 6.36 9.96
N VAL A 320 9.61 6.05 10.73
CA VAL A 320 8.43 6.92 10.92
C VAL A 320 8.75 8.11 11.83
N GLU A 321 9.72 7.97 12.74
CA GLU A 321 10.07 8.95 13.75
C GLU A 321 11.05 10.00 13.20
N ALA A 322 12.02 9.59 12.36
CA ALA A 322 12.99 10.50 11.73
C ALA A 322 12.36 11.53 10.77
N GLU A 323 11.30 11.17 10.04
CA GLU A 323 10.60 12.09 9.11
C GLU A 323 9.57 12.99 9.81
N SER A 324 9.35 12.83 11.13
CA SER A 324 8.38 13.60 11.90
C SER A 324 8.90 14.97 12.37
N GLY A 325 10.20 15.25 12.21
CA GLY A 325 10.80 16.56 12.49
C GLY A 325 10.99 16.90 13.97
N GLU A 326 10.85 15.97 14.90
CA GLU A 326 11.14 16.21 16.33
C GLU A 326 12.47 15.59 16.77
N PRO A 327 13.31 16.31 17.53
CA PRO A 327 14.55 15.78 18.07
C PRO A 327 14.26 14.79 19.21
N VAL A 328 14.94 13.65 19.19
CA VAL A 328 14.95 12.67 20.27
C VAL A 328 15.60 13.30 21.51
N ARG A 329 14.82 13.69 22.51
CA ARG A 329 15.34 13.73 23.89
C ARG A 329 15.37 12.29 24.40
N ARG A 330 16.53 11.63 24.26
CA ARG A 330 16.82 10.44 25.06
C ARG A 330 16.77 10.87 26.52
N LEU A 331 15.83 10.33 27.28
CA LEU A 331 16.00 10.27 28.72
C LEU A 331 17.11 9.25 28.94
N ALA A 332 18.28 9.74 29.33
CA ALA A 332 19.38 8.91 29.78
C ALA A 332 18.90 8.06 30.95
N SER A 333 19.25 6.77 30.90
CA SER A 333 19.27 5.86 32.05
C SER A 333 20.20 6.38 33.14
#